data_AF-A0A8S1W237-F1
#
_entry.id   AF-A0A8S1W237-F1
#
_cell.length_a   1.000
_cell.length_b   1.000
_cell.length_c   1.000
_cell.angle_alpha   90.00
_cell.angle_beta   90.00
_cell.angle_gamma   90.00
#
_symmetry.space_group_name_H-M   'P 1'
#
loop_
_entity.id
_entity.type
_entity.pdbx_description
1 polymer ?
#
loop_
_entity_poly.entity_id
_entity_poly.type
_entity_poly.pdbx_seq_one_letter_code
_entity_poly.pdbx_strand_id
1 'polypeptide(L)'
;MDSLIVSFYAFIKEITLIILPITTMLAIITFGMQLYTYFKKNSQKELNAQKDLQGDAVLNIIADEYKPLINNQDDEQKIDQNESKGSKKDGKEIHLQDIDEKISKEIISINEKLKIIDKLRDCKSMNDQIENIKISIQQYEDKYKEDFQTFHNNSYALYQNNEENQKKVRDAIFQIYEQTNKQRLVQDQYKLYVRQVQEKSDLKKNYNLTVQSANQLASYCNAFREVRGDGNCFYTAFGFQFLSILLFHYSFDQFCQFIEKIKKIELPMKIFTEQLDLKIDDKEIEKLMLQDFLFRLIRLKSIEDICARQESFLEQFAAYEQNSNEVDSCLYGLSTIFFRNYSNYVIENSEVKDAIDDKINLLVWEMECNNNELVISELAKGLDIFVQLIFFKDSNFNKREYGNKYKQKIILLIKPGHYNIGLLKGETLSDKLIQKNNAIQNESKTIIQLSKDYQENYQQSIQESSNLKFIVTNLLDQLQKGQLPETEVVKLKKELSENQH
;
A
#
# COMPACT_ATOMS: atom_id res chain seq x y z
N MET A 1 35.51 0.37 28.94
CA MET A 1 34.66 0.03 27.78
C MET A 1 34.04 -1.35 27.91
N ASP A 2 34.79 -2.35 28.36
CA ASP A 2 34.33 -3.76 28.37
C ASP A 2 33.08 -4.02 29.24
N SER A 3 32.94 -3.32 30.38
CA SER A 3 31.74 -3.43 31.23
C SER A 3 30.47 -2.93 30.54
N LEU A 4 30.55 -1.94 29.64
CA LEU A 4 29.39 -1.39 28.95
C LEU A 4 28.91 -2.31 27.82
N ILE A 5 29.86 -2.98 27.15
CA ILE A 5 29.59 -3.95 26.09
C ILE A 5 28.93 -5.21 26.66
N VAL A 6 29.39 -5.68 27.83
CA VAL A 6 28.79 -6.85 28.51
C VAL A 6 27.37 -6.54 28.97
N SER A 7 27.11 -5.36 29.55
CA SER A 7 25.75 -4.96 29.94
C SER A 7 24.82 -4.78 28.74
N PHE A 8 25.31 -4.25 27.61
CA PHE A 8 24.52 -4.12 26.38
C PHE A 8 24.18 -5.49 25.77
N TYR A 9 25.11 -6.45 25.77
CA TYR A 9 24.83 -7.82 25.30
C TYR A 9 23.84 -8.57 26.20
N ALA A 10 23.90 -8.37 27.52
CA ALA A 10 22.92 -8.93 28.44
C ALA A 10 21.51 -8.37 28.18
N PHE A 11 21.41 -7.06 27.95
CA PHE A 11 20.15 -6.39 27.61
C PHE A 11 19.55 -6.86 26.27
N ILE A 12 20.38 -6.99 25.22
CA ILE A 12 19.95 -7.53 23.92
C ILE A 12 19.44 -8.98 24.06
N LYS A 13 20.11 -9.79 24.90
CA LYS A 13 19.73 -11.19 25.14
C LYS A 13 18.38 -11.29 25.86
N GLU A 14 18.12 -10.44 26.85
CA GLU A 14 16.84 -10.37 27.55
C GLU A 14 15.71 -9.88 26.62
N ILE A 15 15.96 -8.86 25.81
CA ILE A 15 15.00 -8.38 24.81
C ILE A 15 14.67 -9.47 23.78
N THR A 16 15.67 -10.22 23.31
CA THR A 16 15.47 -11.29 22.32
C THR A 16 14.62 -12.43 22.90
N LEU A 17 14.80 -12.75 24.18
CA LEU A 17 14.01 -13.75 24.91
C LEU A 17 12.53 -13.34 25.07
N ILE A 18 12.23 -12.05 25.05
CA ILE A 18 10.86 -11.52 25.17
C ILE A 18 10.21 -11.34 23.78
N ILE A 19 10.96 -10.84 22.80
CA ILE A 19 10.42 -10.53 21.46
C ILE A 19 10.18 -11.81 20.63
N LEU A 20 11.02 -12.83 20.75
CA LEU A 20 10.91 -14.05 19.94
C LEU A 20 9.61 -14.85 20.21
N PRO A 21 9.17 -15.05 21.46
CA PRO A 21 7.87 -15.68 21.74
C PRO A 21 6.69 -14.84 21.25
N ILE A 22 6.75 -13.51 21.40
CA ILE A 22 5.68 -12.58 20.96
C ILE A 22 5.53 -12.62 19.45
N THR A 23 6.63 -12.53 18.70
CA THR A 23 6.63 -12.59 17.23
C THR A 23 6.17 -13.97 16.74
N THR A 24 6.55 -15.04 17.41
CA THR A 24 6.07 -16.41 17.11
C THR A 24 4.57 -16.54 17.37
N MET A 25 4.06 -16.00 18.48
CA MET A 25 2.64 -16.05 18.81
C MET A 25 1.81 -15.20 17.83
N LEU A 26 2.27 -14.01 17.44
CA LEU A 26 1.65 -13.17 16.42
C LEU A 26 1.60 -13.87 15.06
N ALA A 27 2.66 -14.59 14.67
CA ALA A 27 2.67 -15.39 13.45
C ALA A 27 1.62 -16.52 13.50
N ILE A 28 1.47 -17.21 14.63
CA ILE A 28 0.45 -18.24 14.83
C ILE A 28 -0.97 -17.66 14.76
N ILE A 29 -1.21 -16.50 15.40
CA ILE A 29 -2.52 -15.82 15.36
C ILE A 29 -2.86 -15.38 13.93
N THR A 30 -1.88 -14.79 13.22
CA THR A 30 -2.06 -14.34 11.83
C THR A 30 -2.38 -15.53 10.91
N PHE A 31 -1.67 -16.66 11.08
CA PHE A 31 -1.93 -17.88 10.35
C PHE A 31 -3.31 -18.48 10.67
N GLY A 32 -3.70 -18.48 11.95
CA GLY A 32 -5.03 -18.91 12.40
C GLY A 32 -6.16 -18.06 11.83
N MET A 33 -5.99 -16.73 11.76
CA MET A 33 -6.95 -15.82 11.13
C MET A 33 -7.06 -16.04 9.62
N GLN A 34 -5.94 -16.31 8.93
CA GLN A 34 -5.94 -16.65 7.51
C GLN A 34 -6.67 -17.97 7.24
N LEU A 35 -6.44 -19.00 8.05
CA LEU A 35 -7.16 -20.28 8.02
C LEU A 35 -8.66 -20.10 8.29
N TYR A 36 -9.03 -19.34 9.31
CA TYR A 36 -10.42 -19.05 9.63
C TYR A 36 -11.13 -18.32 8.48
N THR A 37 -10.47 -17.31 7.88
CA THR A 37 -11.02 -16.57 6.74
C THR A 37 -11.17 -17.46 5.51
N TYR A 38 -10.20 -18.36 5.27
CA TYR A 38 -10.26 -19.35 4.20
C TYR A 38 -11.43 -20.32 4.38
N PHE A 39 -11.59 -20.90 5.57
CA PHE A 39 -12.70 -21.81 5.88
C PHE A 39 -14.05 -21.10 5.83
N LYS A 40 -14.17 -19.91 6.42
CA LYS A 40 -15.40 -19.11 6.36
C LYS A 40 -15.83 -18.83 4.91
N LYS A 41 -14.88 -18.45 4.04
CA LYS A 41 -15.15 -18.16 2.63
C LYS A 41 -15.55 -19.40 1.82
N ASN A 42 -15.01 -20.57 2.16
CA ASN A 42 -15.38 -21.83 1.51
C ASN A 42 -16.72 -22.37 2.04
N SER A 43 -16.99 -22.29 3.35
CA SER A 43 -18.29 -22.64 3.93
C SER A 43 -19.40 -21.72 3.42
N GLN A 44 -19.14 -20.43 3.20
CA GLN A 44 -20.13 -19.52 2.58
C GLN A 44 -20.40 -19.86 1.11
N LYS A 45 -19.40 -20.36 0.37
CA LYS A 45 -19.56 -20.84 -1.01
C LYS A 45 -20.37 -22.13 -1.08
N GLU A 46 -20.15 -23.07 -0.16
CA GLU A 46 -20.96 -24.30 -0.07
C GLU A 46 -22.40 -24.01 0.39
N LEU A 47 -22.60 -23.07 1.32
CA LEU A 47 -23.93 -22.64 1.78
C LEU A 47 -24.72 -21.91 0.68
N ASN A 48 -24.04 -21.10 -0.15
CA ASN A 48 -24.67 -20.43 -1.28
C ASN A 48 -24.94 -21.40 -2.44
N ALA A 49 -24.06 -22.38 -2.67
CA ALA A 49 -24.30 -23.46 -3.65
C ALA A 49 -25.46 -24.40 -3.23
N GLN A 50 -25.70 -24.60 -1.93
CA GLN A 50 -26.87 -25.33 -1.44
C GLN A 50 -28.18 -24.53 -1.52
N LYS A 51 -28.14 -23.20 -1.38
CA LYS A 51 -29.33 -22.33 -1.52
C LYS A 51 -29.86 -22.25 -2.96
N ASP A 52 -28.98 -22.36 -3.95
CA ASP A 52 -29.39 -22.38 -5.37
C ASP A 52 -29.96 -23.75 -5.81
N LEU A 53 -29.83 -24.81 -5.00
CA LEU A 53 -30.28 -26.17 -5.30
C LEU A 53 -31.53 -26.63 -4.50
N GLN A 54 -32.04 -25.83 -3.57
CA GLN A 54 -33.18 -26.21 -2.70
C GLN A 54 -34.36 -25.21 -2.72
N GLY A 55 -34.56 -24.52 -3.84
CA GLY A 55 -35.65 -23.56 -4.01
C GLY A 55 -37.09 -24.11 -3.94
N ASP A 56 -37.32 -25.42 -4.13
CA ASP A 56 -38.69 -25.95 -4.33
C ASP A 56 -39.12 -27.12 -3.42
N ALA A 57 -38.33 -27.55 -2.43
CA ALA A 57 -38.64 -28.79 -1.67
C ALA A 57 -39.03 -28.60 -0.18
N VAL A 58 -38.91 -27.40 0.40
CA VAL A 58 -38.98 -27.23 1.87
C VAL A 58 -40.38 -26.86 2.41
N LEU A 59 -41.34 -26.53 1.55
CA LEU A 59 -42.69 -26.16 2.00
C LEU A 59 -43.61 -27.34 2.38
N ASN A 60 -43.22 -28.60 2.15
CA ASN A 60 -44.08 -29.76 2.42
C ASN A 60 -43.63 -30.70 3.55
N ILE A 61 -42.55 -30.40 4.29
CA ILE A 61 -42.04 -31.29 5.36
C ILE A 61 -42.28 -30.72 6.77
N ILE A 62 -42.57 -29.42 6.92
CA ILE A 62 -42.72 -28.78 8.25
C ILE A 62 -44.16 -28.92 8.81
N ALA A 63 -45.11 -29.49 8.05
CA ALA A 63 -46.50 -29.61 8.49
C ALA A 63 -46.83 -30.85 9.35
N ASP A 64 -45.97 -31.88 9.40
CA ASP A 64 -46.32 -33.19 9.99
C ASP A 64 -45.60 -33.57 11.30
N GLU A 65 -44.63 -32.79 11.79
CA GLU A 65 -43.84 -33.17 12.99
C GLU A 65 -44.13 -32.41 14.29
N TYR A 66 -45.06 -31.45 14.33
CA TYR A 66 -45.40 -30.68 15.55
C TYR A 66 -46.88 -30.78 15.95
N LYS A 67 -47.42 -32.00 15.97
CA LYS A 67 -48.84 -32.24 16.30
C LYS A 67 -49.05 -33.47 17.19
N PRO A 68 -48.28 -33.64 18.29
CA PRO A 68 -49.00 -33.76 19.57
C PRO A 68 -48.14 -33.35 20.78
N LEU A 69 -48.40 -32.21 21.41
CA LEU A 69 -47.99 -31.98 22.83
C LEU A 69 -48.85 -30.90 23.53
N ILE A 70 -50.04 -30.61 23.00
CA ILE A 70 -51.05 -29.80 23.69
C ILE A 70 -52.35 -30.59 23.62
N ASN A 71 -52.53 -31.53 24.55
CA ASN A 71 -53.82 -31.89 25.16
C ASN A 71 -53.62 -33.01 26.18
N ASN A 72 -54.40 -32.91 27.26
CA ASN A 72 -54.63 -33.87 28.35
C ASN A 72 -53.85 -33.62 29.64
N GLN A 73 -54.33 -32.63 30.40
CA GLN A 73 -54.63 -32.86 31.82
C GLN A 73 -56.04 -33.49 31.94
N ASP A 74 -56.27 -34.12 33.10
CA ASP A 74 -57.50 -34.72 33.64
C ASP A 74 -57.68 -36.20 33.18
N ASP A 75 -57.72 -37.23 34.04
CA ASP A 75 -58.61 -37.38 35.19
C ASP A 75 -58.30 -38.65 36.05
N GLU A 76 -58.70 -38.51 37.33
CA GLU A 76 -59.28 -39.49 38.28
C GLU A 76 -58.50 -40.62 39.02
N GLN A 77 -58.41 -40.35 40.33
CA GLN A 77 -58.51 -41.15 41.56
C GLN A 77 -59.25 -42.51 41.54
N LYS A 78 -58.78 -43.47 42.37
CA LYS A 78 -59.51 -44.16 43.49
C LYS A 78 -58.63 -45.27 44.16
N ILE A 79 -58.34 -45.23 45.48
CA ILE A 79 -59.01 -45.91 46.64
C ILE A 79 -58.74 -47.45 46.66
N ASP A 80 -58.34 -48.20 47.71
CA ASP A 80 -58.17 -48.02 49.18
C ASP A 80 -57.30 -49.15 49.80
N GLN A 81 -56.77 -48.88 51.00
CA GLN A 81 -56.54 -49.68 52.23
C GLN A 81 -56.28 -51.22 52.22
N ASN A 82 -55.23 -51.64 52.95
CA ASN A 82 -55.38 -52.54 54.12
C ASN A 82 -54.14 -52.66 55.03
N GLU A 83 -54.39 -52.83 56.32
CA GLU A 83 -53.45 -52.85 57.45
C GLU A 83 -52.74 -54.20 57.71
N SER A 84 -51.59 -54.08 58.39
CA SER A 84 -51.20 -54.82 59.62
C SER A 84 -50.09 -55.90 59.57
N LYS A 85 -49.10 -55.65 60.46
CA LYS A 85 -48.35 -56.55 61.36
C LYS A 85 -47.53 -57.72 60.79
N GLY A 86 -46.22 -57.67 61.05
CA GLY A 86 -45.37 -58.86 61.17
C GLY A 86 -43.89 -58.54 61.24
N SER A 87 -43.26 -58.83 62.38
CA SER A 87 -41.84 -58.64 62.67
C SER A 87 -40.94 -59.55 61.82
N LYS A 88 -39.75 -59.06 61.44
CA LYS A 88 -38.44 -59.68 61.76
C LYS A 88 -37.29 -58.82 61.24
N LYS A 89 -36.22 -58.81 62.05
CA LYS A 89 -34.89 -58.25 61.82
C LYS A 89 -34.40 -58.57 60.41
N ASP A 90 -33.76 -57.60 59.76
CA ASP A 90 -32.41 -57.80 59.21
C ASP A 90 -31.73 -56.45 58.95
N GLY A 91 -30.41 -56.44 59.14
CA GLY A 91 -29.57 -55.25 59.23
C GLY A 91 -29.58 -54.41 57.96
N LYS A 92 -29.84 -53.11 58.14
CA LYS A 92 -29.40 -52.10 57.18
C LYS A 92 -27.95 -51.77 57.47
N GLU A 93 -27.06 -52.58 56.92
CA GLU A 93 -25.74 -52.12 56.55
C GLU A 93 -25.95 -51.07 55.46
N ILE A 94 -25.99 -49.79 55.85
CA ILE A 94 -26.01 -48.69 54.90
C ILE A 94 -24.67 -48.80 54.16
N HIS A 95 -24.73 -49.16 52.87
CA HIS A 95 -23.58 -49.28 51.97
C HIS A 95 -22.73 -48.01 52.03
N LEU A 96 -21.68 -48.00 52.88
CA LEU A 96 -20.66 -46.94 52.88
C LEU A 96 -20.03 -46.79 51.49
N GLN A 97 -19.99 -47.87 50.72
CA GLN A 97 -19.49 -47.90 49.34
C GLN A 97 -20.29 -46.99 48.39
N ASP A 98 -21.62 -46.87 48.54
CA ASP A 98 -22.43 -46.02 47.66
C ASP A 98 -22.23 -44.52 47.97
N ILE A 99 -21.92 -44.18 49.21
CA ILE A 99 -21.60 -42.82 49.64
C ILE A 99 -20.19 -42.44 49.18
N ASP A 100 -19.22 -43.33 49.36
CA ASP A 100 -17.84 -43.13 48.91
C ASP A 100 -17.74 -43.02 47.38
N GLU A 101 -18.53 -43.80 46.63
CA GLU A 101 -18.57 -43.70 45.17
C GLU A 101 -19.18 -42.37 44.69
N LYS A 102 -20.21 -41.87 45.40
CA LYS A 102 -20.82 -40.56 45.12
C LYS A 102 -19.86 -39.41 45.40
N ILE A 103 -19.18 -39.45 46.55
CA ILE A 103 -18.17 -38.46 46.94
C ILE A 103 -17.00 -38.48 45.95
N SER A 104 -16.54 -39.67 45.55
CA SER A 104 -15.44 -39.81 44.59
C SER A 104 -15.79 -39.25 43.20
N LYS A 105 -17.03 -39.48 42.73
CA LYS A 105 -17.53 -38.89 41.47
C LYS A 105 -17.65 -37.36 41.54
N GLU A 106 -18.09 -36.80 42.67
CA GLU A 106 -18.14 -35.35 42.86
C GLU A 106 -16.74 -34.71 42.93
N ILE A 107 -15.78 -35.36 43.60
CA ILE A 107 -14.38 -34.89 43.67
C ILE A 107 -13.75 -34.88 42.28
N ILE A 108 -14.00 -35.90 41.45
CA ILE A 108 -13.52 -35.93 40.05
C ILE A 108 -14.15 -34.78 39.25
N SER A 109 -15.45 -34.54 39.37
CA SER A 109 -16.15 -33.43 38.70
C SER A 109 -15.61 -32.05 39.12
N ILE A 110 -15.30 -31.86 40.39
CA ILE A 110 -14.72 -30.62 40.92
C ILE A 110 -13.30 -30.42 40.38
N ASN A 111 -12.48 -31.48 40.34
CA ASN A 111 -11.12 -31.41 39.78
C ASN A 111 -11.11 -31.09 38.28
N GLU A 112 -12.08 -31.58 37.51
CA GLU A 112 -12.23 -31.20 36.10
C GLU A 112 -12.64 -29.74 35.92
N LYS A 113 -13.56 -29.23 36.75
CA LYS A 113 -13.94 -27.81 36.77
C LYS A 113 -12.79 -26.90 37.18
N LEU A 114 -11.96 -27.31 38.15
CA LEU A 114 -10.75 -26.59 38.56
C LEU A 114 -9.71 -26.52 37.43
N LYS A 115 -9.50 -27.62 36.67
CA LYS A 115 -8.65 -27.61 35.46
C LYS A 115 -9.16 -26.65 34.38
N ILE A 116 -10.48 -26.46 34.24
CA ILE A 116 -11.07 -25.50 33.31
C ILE A 116 -10.83 -24.06 33.82
N ILE A 117 -10.96 -23.82 35.12
CA ILE A 117 -10.69 -22.52 35.75
C ILE A 117 -9.22 -22.11 35.60
N ASP A 118 -8.27 -23.04 35.77
CA ASP A 118 -6.84 -22.77 35.57
C ASP A 118 -6.53 -22.41 34.11
N LYS A 119 -7.11 -23.15 33.14
CA LYS A 119 -7.00 -22.81 31.71
C LYS A 119 -7.59 -21.42 31.39
N LEU A 120 -8.72 -21.06 32.01
CA LEU A 120 -9.34 -19.74 31.83
C LEU A 120 -8.51 -18.61 32.46
N ARG A 121 -7.81 -18.87 33.57
CA ARG A 121 -6.88 -17.93 34.20
C ARG A 121 -5.66 -17.66 33.31
N ASP A 122 -5.13 -18.69 32.67
CA ASP A 122 -4.04 -18.56 31.69
C ASP A 122 -4.49 -17.77 30.45
N CYS A 123 -5.72 -17.99 29.96
CA CYS A 123 -6.30 -17.19 28.86
C CYS A 123 -6.50 -15.72 29.25
N LYS A 124 -6.90 -15.42 30.50
CA LYS A 124 -7.04 -14.04 30.98
C LYS A 124 -5.67 -13.35 31.04
N SER A 125 -4.65 -14.05 31.54
CA SER A 125 -3.27 -13.54 31.54
C SER A 125 -2.74 -13.28 30.12
N MET A 126 -3.04 -14.15 29.15
CA MET A 126 -2.71 -13.90 27.74
C MET A 126 -3.47 -12.71 27.15
N ASN A 127 -4.75 -12.52 27.48
CA ASN A 127 -5.51 -11.36 27.01
C ASN A 127 -4.94 -10.05 27.59
N ASP A 128 -4.56 -10.04 28.87
CA ASP A 128 -3.92 -8.88 29.50
C ASP A 128 -2.56 -8.59 28.84
N GLN A 129 -1.78 -9.61 28.46
CA GLN A 129 -0.54 -9.45 27.69
C GLN A 129 -0.79 -8.90 26.28
N ILE A 130 -1.80 -9.41 25.57
CA ILE A 130 -2.18 -8.92 24.24
C ILE A 130 -2.60 -7.44 24.31
N GLU A 131 -3.38 -7.06 25.33
CA GLU A 131 -3.83 -5.68 25.50
C GLU A 131 -2.67 -4.74 25.83
N ASN A 132 -1.74 -5.18 26.69
CA ASN A 132 -0.51 -4.43 26.94
C ASN A 132 0.37 -4.28 25.68
N ILE A 133 0.43 -5.31 24.82
CA ILE A 133 1.12 -5.24 23.53
C ILE A 133 0.44 -4.22 22.61
N LYS A 134 -0.91 -4.24 22.52
CA LYS A 134 -1.65 -3.25 21.71
C LYS A 134 -1.41 -1.82 22.21
N ILE A 135 -1.46 -1.59 23.52
CA ILE A 135 -1.17 -0.28 24.12
C ILE A 135 0.26 0.16 23.76
N SER A 136 1.23 -0.76 23.86
CA SER A 136 2.62 -0.47 23.52
C SER A 136 2.80 -0.16 22.02
N ILE A 137 2.09 -0.88 21.14
CA ILE A 137 2.06 -0.60 19.70
C ILE A 137 1.46 0.79 19.45
N GLN A 138 0.32 1.11 20.06
CA GLN A 138 -0.33 2.41 19.90
C GLN A 138 0.57 3.55 20.39
N GLN A 139 1.21 3.41 21.55
CA GLN A 139 2.16 4.39 22.06
C GLN A 139 3.35 4.61 21.11
N TYR A 140 3.84 3.53 20.49
CA TYR A 140 4.90 3.62 19.49
C TYR A 140 4.43 4.32 18.21
N GLU A 141 3.21 4.02 17.74
CA GLU A 141 2.60 4.69 16.59
C GLU A 141 2.35 6.18 16.83
N ASP A 142 1.87 6.55 18.02
CA ASP A 142 1.61 7.94 18.39
C ASP A 142 2.92 8.74 18.47
N LYS A 143 3.94 8.17 19.13
CA LYS A 143 5.28 8.78 19.17
C LYS A 143 5.87 8.91 17.78
N TYR A 144 5.74 7.88 16.94
CA TYR A 144 6.20 7.93 15.56
C TYR A 144 5.52 9.06 14.78
N LYS A 145 4.21 9.25 14.94
CA LYS A 145 3.46 10.34 14.32
C LYS A 145 3.94 11.71 14.81
N GLU A 146 4.20 11.86 16.11
CA GLU A 146 4.72 13.10 16.68
C GLU A 146 6.13 13.44 16.17
N ASP A 147 7.04 12.47 16.18
CA ASP A 147 8.39 12.60 15.64
C ASP A 147 8.34 12.93 14.13
N PHE A 148 7.44 12.28 13.39
CA PHE A 148 7.18 12.54 11.99
C PHE A 148 6.71 13.98 11.76
N GLN A 149 5.69 14.41 12.49
CA GLN A 149 5.12 15.75 12.36
C GLN A 149 6.15 16.82 12.73
N THR A 150 6.99 16.58 13.73
CA THR A 150 8.06 17.49 14.16
C THR A 150 9.13 17.62 13.08
N PHE A 151 9.64 16.51 12.56
CA PHE A 151 10.61 16.51 11.47
C PHE A 151 10.04 17.16 10.20
N HIS A 152 8.78 16.83 9.89
CA HIS A 152 8.03 17.41 8.79
C HIS A 152 7.96 18.92 8.95
N ASN A 153 7.44 19.44 10.06
CA ASN A 153 7.30 20.88 10.28
C ASN A 153 8.65 21.61 10.24
N ASN A 154 9.68 21.06 10.86
CA ASN A 154 11.03 21.64 10.86
C ASN A 154 11.64 21.70 9.46
N SER A 155 11.50 20.63 8.69
CA SER A 155 12.02 20.58 7.33
C SER A 155 11.17 21.43 6.38
N TYR A 156 9.85 21.30 6.47
CA TYR A 156 8.89 21.98 5.61
C TYR A 156 8.96 23.50 5.78
N ALA A 157 9.11 24.01 7.01
CA ALA A 157 9.29 25.44 7.26
C ALA A 157 10.58 26.01 6.63
N LEU A 158 11.65 25.21 6.53
CA LEU A 158 12.88 25.62 5.85
C LEU A 158 12.71 25.75 4.33
N TYR A 159 11.75 25.03 3.74
CA TYR A 159 11.57 24.94 2.30
C TYR A 159 10.33 25.70 1.78
N GLN A 160 9.34 25.99 2.63
CA GLN A 160 8.03 26.51 2.23
C GLN A 160 7.99 27.99 1.83
N ASN A 161 9.02 28.78 2.08
CA ASN A 161 8.93 30.23 1.93
C ASN A 161 9.67 30.80 0.73
N ASN A 162 9.80 30.06 -0.37
CA ASN A 162 10.48 30.61 -1.54
C ASN A 162 10.02 30.05 -2.89
N GLU A 163 8.79 30.40 -3.29
CA GLU A 163 8.28 30.19 -4.66
C GLU A 163 9.27 30.71 -5.72
N GLU A 164 9.96 31.81 -5.43
CA GLU A 164 10.99 32.37 -6.31
C GLU A 164 12.18 31.41 -6.48
N ASN A 165 12.65 30.76 -5.41
CA ASN A 165 13.72 29.76 -5.49
C ASN A 165 13.26 28.50 -6.23
N GLN A 166 12.04 28.03 -5.98
CA GLN A 166 11.48 26.89 -6.73
C GLN A 166 11.37 27.23 -8.22
N LYS A 167 10.98 28.47 -8.55
CA LYS A 167 10.98 28.95 -9.92
C LYS A 167 12.40 28.99 -10.51
N LYS A 168 13.41 29.50 -9.80
CA LYS A 168 14.81 29.49 -10.25
C LYS A 168 15.30 28.07 -10.55
N VAL A 169 15.00 27.12 -9.66
CA VAL A 169 15.33 25.70 -9.85
C VAL A 169 14.61 25.14 -11.08
N ARG A 170 13.31 25.37 -11.21
CA ARG A 170 12.53 24.92 -12.37
C ARG A 170 13.08 25.48 -13.67
N ASP A 171 13.37 26.78 -13.71
CA ASP A 171 13.90 27.46 -14.89
C ASP A 171 15.27 26.86 -15.28
N ALA A 172 16.14 26.58 -14.31
CA ALA A 172 17.43 25.92 -14.55
C ALA A 172 17.26 24.50 -15.13
N ILE A 173 16.36 23.69 -14.56
CA ILE A 173 16.07 22.34 -15.08
C ILE A 173 15.46 22.41 -16.48
N PHE A 174 14.57 23.36 -16.73
CA PHE A 174 13.91 23.52 -18.02
C PHE A 174 14.92 23.96 -19.09
N GLN A 175 15.86 24.84 -18.77
CA GLN A 175 16.95 25.20 -19.69
C GLN A 175 17.75 23.96 -20.13
N ILE A 176 18.08 23.03 -19.23
CA ILE A 176 18.73 21.77 -19.58
C ILE A 176 17.88 20.99 -20.59
N TYR A 177 16.59 20.83 -20.30
CA TYR A 177 15.69 20.07 -21.18
C TYR A 177 15.48 20.72 -22.56
N GLU A 178 15.46 22.05 -22.63
CA GLU A 178 15.34 22.78 -23.90
C GLU A 178 16.55 22.59 -24.80
N GLN A 179 17.73 22.46 -24.21
CA GLN A 179 18.98 22.22 -24.94
C GLN A 179 19.17 20.74 -25.32
N THR A 180 18.44 19.81 -24.70
CA THR A 180 18.65 18.37 -24.88
C THR A 180 17.39 17.66 -25.36
N ASN A 181 16.43 17.45 -24.46
CA ASN A 181 15.21 16.68 -24.68
C ASN A 181 14.31 17.24 -25.77
N LYS A 182 14.13 18.57 -25.85
CA LYS A 182 13.27 19.20 -26.89
C LYS A 182 13.85 19.11 -28.30
N GLN A 183 15.16 18.88 -28.44
CA GLN A 183 15.79 18.69 -29.75
C GLN A 183 15.58 17.27 -30.29
N ARG A 184 15.16 16.31 -29.45
CA ARG A 184 15.03 14.90 -29.82
C ARG A 184 13.60 14.57 -30.22
N LEU A 185 13.38 14.30 -31.51
CA LEU A 185 12.14 13.73 -32.00
C LEU A 185 12.06 12.26 -31.59
N VAL A 186 11.36 11.98 -30.49
CA VAL A 186 11.17 10.63 -29.95
C VAL A 186 9.72 10.20 -30.15
N GLN A 187 9.51 8.96 -30.62
CA GLN A 187 8.16 8.40 -30.79
C GLN A 187 7.43 8.36 -29.44
N ASP A 188 6.10 8.51 -29.46
CA ASP A 188 5.28 8.59 -28.25
C ASP A 188 5.53 7.46 -27.25
N GLN A 189 5.74 6.25 -27.76
CA GLN A 189 6.02 5.07 -26.93
C GLN A 189 7.33 5.14 -26.13
N TYR A 190 8.27 6.02 -26.51
CA TYR A 190 9.58 6.20 -25.87
C TYR A 190 9.73 7.57 -25.17
N LYS A 191 8.66 8.37 -25.10
CA LYS A 191 8.70 9.70 -24.46
C LYS A 191 9.00 9.62 -22.96
N LEU A 192 8.28 8.74 -22.25
CA LEU A 192 8.42 8.59 -20.80
C LEU A 192 9.85 8.15 -20.42
N TYR A 193 10.44 8.85 -19.44
CA TYR A 193 11.75 8.52 -18.88
C TYR A 193 11.81 7.12 -18.25
N VAL A 194 10.72 6.70 -17.60
CA VAL A 194 10.51 5.36 -17.07
C VAL A 194 9.13 4.90 -17.50
N ARG A 195 9.08 3.77 -18.22
CA ARG A 195 7.82 3.21 -18.73
C ARG A 195 7.08 2.42 -17.64
N GLN A 196 5.84 2.07 -17.97
CA GLN A 196 5.03 1.15 -17.17
C GLN A 196 5.68 -0.24 -17.09
N VAL A 197 5.29 -1.01 -16.07
CA VAL A 197 5.76 -2.38 -15.88
C VAL A 197 5.41 -3.24 -17.09
N GLN A 198 6.41 -3.97 -17.58
CA GLN A 198 6.27 -4.98 -18.62
C GLN A 198 6.44 -6.37 -18.02
N GLU A 199 5.61 -7.32 -18.46
CA GLU A 199 5.52 -8.63 -17.83
C GLU A 199 6.61 -9.61 -18.32
N LYS A 200 6.62 -10.81 -17.74
CA LYS A 200 7.60 -11.87 -18.05
C LYS A 200 7.68 -12.20 -19.55
N SER A 201 6.55 -12.18 -20.25
CA SER A 201 6.49 -12.44 -21.70
C SER A 201 7.27 -11.38 -22.49
N ASP A 202 7.10 -10.11 -22.11
CA ASP A 202 7.77 -8.98 -22.76
C ASP A 202 9.26 -8.98 -22.44
N LEU A 203 9.63 -9.32 -21.20
CA LEU A 203 11.02 -9.50 -20.81
C LEU A 203 11.72 -10.57 -21.67
N LYS A 204 11.08 -11.72 -21.87
CA LYS A 204 11.62 -12.79 -22.74
C LYS A 204 11.82 -12.29 -24.17
N LYS A 205 10.82 -11.59 -24.72
CA LYS A 205 10.85 -11.06 -26.10
C LYS A 205 11.92 -9.98 -26.26
N ASN A 206 11.97 -9.00 -25.35
CA ASN A 206 12.86 -7.85 -25.45
C ASN A 206 14.35 -8.18 -25.32
N TYR A 207 14.68 -9.32 -24.72
CA TYR A 207 16.06 -9.78 -24.55
C TYR A 207 16.36 -11.06 -25.34
N ASN A 208 15.48 -11.47 -26.25
CA ASN A 208 15.63 -12.67 -27.09
C ASN A 208 16.02 -13.93 -26.28
N LEU A 209 15.41 -14.11 -25.11
CA LEU A 209 15.78 -15.18 -24.18
C LEU A 209 15.21 -16.53 -24.62
N THR A 210 16.03 -17.57 -24.48
CA THR A 210 15.53 -18.95 -24.57
C THR A 210 14.54 -19.24 -23.43
N VAL A 211 13.73 -20.30 -23.56
CA VAL A 211 12.82 -20.71 -22.47
C VAL A 211 13.60 -21.01 -21.18
N GLN A 212 14.76 -21.65 -21.30
CA GLN A 212 15.61 -21.98 -20.16
C GLN A 212 16.18 -20.72 -19.50
N SER A 213 16.76 -19.80 -20.29
CA SER A 213 17.34 -18.56 -19.80
C SER A 213 16.25 -17.65 -19.19
N ALA A 214 15.05 -17.60 -19.76
CA ALA A 214 13.91 -16.87 -19.18
C ALA A 214 13.43 -17.47 -17.85
N ASN A 215 13.50 -18.80 -17.68
CA ASN A 215 13.17 -19.45 -16.41
C ASN A 215 14.24 -19.23 -15.35
N GLN A 216 15.52 -19.24 -15.73
CA GLN A 216 16.61 -18.87 -14.83
C GLN A 216 16.52 -17.40 -14.42
N LEU A 217 16.25 -16.50 -15.36
CA LEU A 217 16.08 -15.07 -15.09
C LEU A 217 14.94 -14.79 -14.12
N ALA A 218 13.85 -15.56 -14.19
CA ALA A 218 12.70 -15.44 -13.29
C ALA A 218 13.03 -15.62 -11.79
N SER A 219 14.17 -16.24 -11.46
CA SER A 219 14.68 -16.30 -10.08
C SER A 219 15.25 -14.97 -9.57
N TYR A 220 15.57 -14.06 -10.50
CA TYR A 220 16.15 -12.75 -10.22
C TYR A 220 15.18 -11.61 -10.49
N CYS A 221 14.46 -11.65 -11.61
CA CYS A 221 13.40 -10.70 -11.97
C CYS A 221 12.42 -11.36 -12.93
N ASN A 222 11.14 -11.02 -12.82
CA ASN A 222 10.08 -11.58 -13.66
C ASN A 222 9.27 -10.52 -14.40
N ALA A 223 9.63 -9.26 -14.22
CA ALA A 223 9.09 -8.10 -14.90
C ALA A 223 10.19 -7.05 -15.01
N PHE A 224 9.95 -6.01 -15.79
CA PHE A 224 10.91 -4.92 -15.93
C PHE A 224 10.21 -3.62 -16.32
N ARG A 225 10.91 -2.49 -16.14
CA ARG A 225 10.55 -1.20 -16.72
C ARG A 225 11.64 -0.80 -17.71
N GLU A 226 11.20 -0.35 -18.87
CA GLU A 226 12.10 0.29 -19.82
C GLU A 226 12.38 1.72 -19.39
N VAL A 227 13.63 2.10 -19.51
CA VAL A 227 14.10 3.47 -19.27
C VAL A 227 14.41 4.11 -20.62
N ARG A 228 14.24 5.42 -20.74
CA ARG A 228 14.57 6.14 -21.97
C ARG A 228 16.08 6.10 -22.21
N GLY A 229 16.48 5.75 -23.44
CA GLY A 229 17.89 5.76 -23.87
C GLY A 229 18.36 7.16 -24.24
N ASP A 230 18.42 8.07 -23.27
CA ASP A 230 18.80 9.48 -23.49
C ASP A 230 20.25 9.79 -23.11
N GLY A 231 21.02 8.81 -22.62
CA GLY A 231 22.37 9.01 -22.06
C GLY A 231 22.39 9.28 -20.55
N ASN A 232 21.22 9.39 -19.91
CA ASN A 232 21.06 9.38 -18.46
C ASN A 232 20.57 8.02 -17.92
N CYS A 233 20.33 7.04 -18.82
CA CYS A 233 19.58 5.83 -18.50
C CYS A 233 20.10 5.04 -17.29
N PHE A 234 21.42 5.02 -17.04
CA PHE A 234 21.98 4.46 -15.81
C PHE A 234 21.43 5.16 -14.55
N TYR A 235 21.60 6.48 -14.46
CA TYR A 235 21.18 7.28 -13.31
C TYR A 235 19.66 7.29 -13.16
N THR A 236 18.93 7.25 -14.27
CA THR A 236 17.48 7.09 -14.26
C THR A 236 17.07 5.73 -13.69
N ALA A 237 17.64 4.63 -14.19
CA ALA A 237 17.30 3.27 -13.75
C ALA A 237 17.68 3.02 -12.29
N PHE A 238 18.89 3.41 -11.91
CA PHE A 238 19.39 3.30 -10.53
C PHE A 238 18.62 4.22 -9.60
N GLY A 239 18.51 5.49 -9.98
CA GLY A 239 17.92 6.54 -9.16
C GLY A 239 16.43 6.30 -8.90
N PHE A 240 15.67 5.93 -9.93
CA PHE A 240 14.27 5.58 -9.77
C PHE A 240 14.06 4.43 -8.77
N GLN A 241 14.85 3.35 -8.88
CA GLN A 241 14.77 2.22 -7.95
C GLN A 241 15.19 2.61 -6.53
N PHE A 242 16.28 3.36 -6.39
CA PHE A 242 16.72 3.83 -5.08
C PHE A 242 15.67 4.74 -4.41
N LEU A 243 15.10 5.68 -5.15
CA LEU A 243 14.04 6.55 -4.64
C LEU A 243 12.79 5.76 -4.26
N SER A 244 12.41 4.75 -5.04
CA SER A 244 11.34 3.82 -4.66
C SER A 244 11.66 3.13 -3.32
N ILE A 245 12.89 2.62 -3.15
CA ILE A 245 13.33 2.02 -1.89
C ILE A 245 13.26 3.02 -0.72
N LEU A 246 13.75 4.23 -0.92
CA LEU A 246 13.74 5.30 0.07
C LEU A 246 12.31 5.71 0.49
N LEU A 247 11.40 5.81 -0.47
CA LEU A 247 10.03 6.28 -0.24
C LEU A 247 9.13 5.18 0.33
N PHE A 248 9.27 3.92 -0.11
CA PHE A 248 8.32 2.86 0.19
C PHE A 248 8.85 1.77 1.13
N HIS A 249 10.16 1.54 1.17
CA HIS A 249 10.75 0.43 1.92
C HIS A 249 11.57 0.87 3.14
N TYR A 250 12.20 2.04 3.10
CA TYR A 250 12.91 2.56 4.26
C TYR A 250 11.93 2.93 5.37
N SER A 251 12.28 2.56 6.61
CA SER A 251 11.63 3.12 7.80
C SER A 251 11.83 4.63 7.84
N PHE A 252 11.05 5.31 8.67
CA PHE A 252 11.21 6.74 8.85
C PHE A 252 12.59 7.12 9.36
N ASP A 253 13.14 6.40 10.35
CA ASP A 253 14.49 6.65 10.85
C ASP A 253 15.54 6.50 9.74
N GLN A 254 15.43 5.48 8.90
CA GLN A 254 16.34 5.29 7.76
C GLN A 254 16.21 6.43 6.74
N PHE A 255 14.98 6.89 6.49
CA PHE A 255 14.72 8.03 5.62
C PHE A 255 15.35 9.32 6.20
N CYS A 256 15.11 9.62 7.48
CA CYS A 256 15.68 10.79 8.16
C CYS A 256 17.21 10.75 8.19
N GLN A 257 17.80 9.59 8.49
CA GLN A 257 19.25 9.39 8.44
C GLN A 257 19.82 9.67 7.04
N PHE A 258 19.12 9.24 5.98
CA PHE A 258 19.50 9.58 4.62
C PHE A 258 19.45 11.10 4.37
N ILE A 259 18.34 11.76 4.70
CA ILE A 259 18.18 13.21 4.51
C ILE A 259 19.28 13.99 5.25
N GLU A 260 19.52 13.68 6.53
CA GLU A 260 20.53 14.35 7.35
C GLU A 260 21.95 14.06 6.87
N LYS A 261 22.23 12.84 6.40
CA LYS A 261 23.51 12.51 5.74
C LYS A 261 23.74 13.40 4.52
N ILE A 262 22.74 13.54 3.65
CA ILE A 262 22.85 14.36 2.43
C ILE A 262 23.01 15.85 2.77
N LYS A 263 22.28 16.36 3.77
CA LYS A 263 22.45 17.74 4.26
C LYS A 263 23.87 17.97 4.78
N LYS A 264 24.41 17.03 5.57
CA LYS A 264 25.73 17.15 6.19
C LYS A 264 26.88 17.19 5.19
N ILE A 265 26.77 16.45 4.08
CA ILE A 265 27.82 16.46 3.04
C ILE A 265 27.73 17.68 2.12
N GLU A 266 26.66 18.48 2.22
CA GLU A 266 26.40 19.65 1.38
C GLU A 266 26.64 19.33 -0.12
N LEU A 267 26.00 18.27 -0.61
CA LEU A 267 26.26 17.74 -1.96
C LEU A 267 26.07 18.83 -3.04
N PRO A 268 27.11 19.24 -3.77
CA PRO A 268 26.95 20.20 -4.85
C PRO A 268 26.13 19.56 -5.98
N MET A 269 25.12 20.25 -6.48
CA MET A 269 24.24 19.76 -7.57
C MET A 269 24.74 20.26 -8.93
N LYS A 270 26.03 20.10 -9.21
CA LYS A 270 26.69 20.63 -10.40
C LYS A 270 26.28 19.85 -11.65
N ILE A 271 26.03 20.53 -12.76
CA ILE A 271 25.79 19.85 -14.04
C ILE A 271 26.25 20.68 -15.25
N PHE A 272 26.78 20.00 -16.26
CA PHE A 272 27.22 20.57 -17.53
C PHE A 272 26.44 19.97 -18.70
N THR A 273 26.35 20.69 -19.81
CA THR A 273 25.84 20.16 -21.09
C THR A 273 26.97 20.17 -22.14
N GLU A 274 26.95 19.22 -23.09
CA GLU A 274 27.94 19.18 -24.19
C GLU A 274 27.80 20.37 -25.15
N GLN A 275 26.57 20.85 -25.33
CA GLN A 275 26.24 21.94 -26.22
C GLN A 275 26.55 23.27 -25.51
N LEU A 276 27.81 23.72 -25.68
CA LEU A 276 28.38 25.05 -25.41
C LEU A 276 27.52 26.04 -24.58
N ASP A 277 28.07 26.36 -23.40
CA ASP A 277 27.78 27.50 -22.50
C ASP A 277 26.82 27.31 -21.31
N LEU A 278 25.98 26.25 -21.26
CA LEU A 278 25.20 26.00 -20.04
C LEU A 278 25.98 25.18 -19.01
N LYS A 279 26.51 25.89 -18.01
CA LYS A 279 27.07 25.32 -16.79
C LYS A 279 26.22 25.79 -15.63
N ILE A 280 25.61 24.84 -14.93
CA ILE A 280 25.04 25.14 -13.62
C ILE A 280 26.13 24.78 -12.60
N ASP A 281 27.00 25.76 -12.37
CA ASP A 281 28.04 25.76 -11.33
C ASP A 281 27.94 26.96 -10.39
N ASP A 282 26.81 27.67 -10.46
CA ASP A 282 26.43 28.67 -9.49
C ASP A 282 26.09 27.97 -8.16
N LYS A 283 26.92 28.22 -7.14
CA LYS A 283 26.77 27.62 -5.81
C LYS A 283 25.41 27.89 -5.16
N GLU A 284 24.78 29.03 -5.46
CA GLU A 284 23.44 29.32 -4.97
C GLU A 284 22.43 28.39 -5.64
N ILE A 285 22.44 28.30 -6.97
CA ILE A 285 21.52 27.42 -7.71
C ILE A 285 21.76 25.95 -7.36
N GLU A 286 23.01 25.50 -7.22
CA GLU A 286 23.33 24.14 -6.76
C GLU A 286 22.70 23.83 -5.40
N LYS A 287 22.83 24.76 -4.43
CA LYS A 287 22.23 24.63 -3.11
C LYS A 287 20.70 24.59 -3.20
N LEU A 288 20.09 25.46 -4.00
CA LEU A 288 18.64 25.50 -4.19
C LEU A 288 18.12 24.20 -4.82
N MET A 289 18.83 23.63 -5.80
CA MET A 289 18.46 22.34 -6.40
C MET A 289 18.52 21.20 -5.39
N LEU A 290 19.55 21.16 -4.53
CA LEU A 290 19.63 20.13 -3.48
C LEU A 290 18.47 20.29 -2.50
N GLN A 291 18.20 21.52 -2.08
CA GLN A 291 17.11 21.83 -1.16
C GLN A 291 15.75 21.43 -1.73
N ASP A 292 15.49 21.76 -3.00
CA ASP A 292 14.24 21.41 -3.68
C ASP A 292 14.11 19.89 -3.89
N PHE A 293 15.19 19.19 -4.23
CA PHE A 293 15.21 17.73 -4.30
C PHE A 293 14.83 17.09 -2.95
N LEU A 294 15.48 17.49 -1.86
CA LEU A 294 15.19 16.97 -0.53
C LEU A 294 13.76 17.31 -0.09
N PHE A 295 13.30 18.52 -0.36
CA PHE A 295 11.93 18.96 -0.07
C PHE A 295 10.88 18.05 -0.73
N ARG A 296 11.07 17.73 -2.02
CA ARG A 296 10.15 16.84 -2.75
C ARG A 296 10.11 15.44 -2.15
N LEU A 297 11.27 14.89 -1.77
CA LEU A 297 11.32 13.57 -1.12
C LEU A 297 10.58 13.57 0.22
N ILE A 298 10.76 14.62 1.02
CA ILE A 298 10.06 14.78 2.30
C ILE A 298 8.55 14.87 2.06
N ARG A 299 8.11 15.72 1.12
CA ARG A 299 6.69 15.87 0.75
C ARG A 299 6.08 14.55 0.28
N LEU A 300 6.78 13.79 -0.56
CA LEU A 300 6.32 12.46 -0.97
C LEU A 300 6.23 11.51 0.23
N LYS A 301 7.25 11.47 1.09
CA LYS A 301 7.25 10.59 2.28
C LYS A 301 6.11 10.91 3.25
N SER A 302 5.65 12.17 3.31
CA SER A 302 4.50 12.62 4.11
C SER A 302 3.14 12.13 3.67
N ILE A 303 3.00 11.62 2.45
CA ILE A 303 1.74 11.04 2.01
C ILE A 303 1.57 9.70 2.73
N GLU A 304 0.69 9.62 3.74
CA GLU A 304 0.50 8.42 4.57
C GLU A 304 0.04 7.21 3.74
N ASP A 305 -0.91 7.43 2.82
CA ASP A 305 -1.40 6.38 1.94
C ASP A 305 -0.33 5.97 0.92
N ILE A 306 0.08 4.70 0.97
CA ILE A 306 1.17 4.17 0.16
C ILE A 306 0.82 4.20 -1.34
N CYS A 307 -0.45 3.96 -1.70
CA CYS A 307 -0.89 3.96 -3.09
C CYS A 307 -0.84 5.37 -3.68
N ALA A 308 -1.40 6.35 -2.98
CA ALA A 308 -1.37 7.77 -3.35
C ALA A 308 0.06 8.30 -3.39
N ARG A 309 0.93 7.86 -2.47
CA ARG A 309 2.35 8.20 -2.50
C ARG A 309 3.02 7.69 -3.78
N GLN A 310 2.74 6.45 -4.17
CA GLN A 310 3.30 5.84 -5.37
C GLN A 310 2.77 6.48 -6.65
N GLU A 311 1.48 6.79 -6.71
CA GLU A 311 0.87 7.57 -7.80
C GLU A 311 1.55 8.94 -7.91
N SER A 312 1.64 9.70 -6.82
CA SER A 312 2.29 11.01 -6.83
C SER A 312 3.77 10.95 -7.22
N PHE A 313 4.50 9.91 -6.79
CA PHE A 313 5.88 9.68 -7.21
C PHE A 313 5.99 9.45 -8.72
N LEU A 314 5.15 8.58 -9.28
CA LEU A 314 5.13 8.29 -10.71
C LEU A 314 4.71 9.51 -11.54
N GLU A 315 3.70 10.24 -11.09
CA GLU A 315 3.23 11.48 -11.73
C GLU A 315 4.32 12.55 -11.76
N GLN A 316 4.95 12.86 -10.62
CA GLN A 316 6.03 13.84 -10.56
C GLN A 316 7.23 13.45 -11.41
N PHE A 317 7.54 12.16 -11.50
CA PHE A 317 8.64 11.67 -12.32
C PHE A 317 8.33 11.78 -13.83
N ALA A 318 7.05 11.67 -14.23
CA ALA A 318 6.61 11.74 -15.62
C ALA A 318 6.11 13.14 -16.06
N ALA A 319 5.91 14.07 -15.14
CA ALA A 319 5.17 15.32 -15.36
C ALA A 319 5.67 16.16 -16.52
N TYR A 320 6.99 16.24 -16.74
CA TYR A 320 7.57 16.98 -17.86
C TYR A 320 7.09 16.46 -19.22
N GLU A 321 7.14 15.14 -19.43
CA GLU A 321 6.77 14.50 -20.70
C GLU A 321 5.26 14.53 -20.95
N GLN A 322 4.47 14.67 -19.89
CA GLN A 322 3.01 14.78 -19.97
C GLN A 322 2.55 16.23 -20.19
N ASN A 323 3.47 17.21 -20.25
CA ASN A 323 3.16 18.64 -20.31
C ASN A 323 2.17 19.08 -19.22
N SER A 324 2.26 18.48 -18.02
CA SER A 324 1.37 18.84 -16.92
C SER A 324 1.77 20.20 -16.37
N ASN A 325 0.86 21.17 -16.45
CA ASN A 325 1.02 22.47 -15.77
C ASN A 325 0.64 22.38 -14.28
N GLU A 326 -0.07 21.32 -13.89
CA GLU A 326 -0.58 21.11 -12.52
C GLU A 326 0.44 20.41 -11.63
N VAL A 327 1.28 19.55 -12.21
CA VAL A 327 2.30 18.78 -11.49
C VAL A 327 3.68 19.29 -11.84
N ASP A 328 4.48 19.53 -10.81
CA ASP A 328 5.82 20.02 -10.96
C ASP A 328 6.73 19.00 -11.67
N SER A 329 7.36 19.45 -12.75
CA SER A 329 8.03 18.65 -13.77
C SER A 329 9.53 18.42 -13.52
N CYS A 330 10.01 18.71 -12.31
CA CYS A 330 11.46 18.74 -12.04
C CYS A 330 12.03 17.46 -11.40
N LEU A 331 11.21 16.53 -10.89
CA LEU A 331 11.70 15.39 -10.11
C LEU A 331 12.68 14.49 -10.89
N TYR A 332 12.40 14.24 -12.18
CA TYR A 332 13.31 13.50 -13.05
C TYR A 332 14.70 14.17 -13.14
N GLY A 333 14.72 15.46 -13.48
CA GLY A 333 15.96 16.23 -13.64
C GLY A 333 16.74 16.34 -12.34
N LEU A 334 16.06 16.69 -11.25
CA LEU A 334 16.67 16.80 -9.92
C LEU A 334 17.26 15.47 -9.46
N SER A 335 16.51 14.37 -9.60
CA SER A 335 17.02 13.04 -9.22
C SER A 335 18.22 12.64 -10.07
N THR A 336 18.18 12.87 -11.38
CA THR A 336 19.30 12.56 -12.29
C THR A 336 20.55 13.35 -11.92
N ILE A 337 20.43 14.67 -11.69
CA ILE A 337 21.54 15.53 -11.24
C ILE A 337 22.05 15.07 -9.87
N PHE A 338 21.15 14.73 -8.94
CA PHE A 338 21.52 14.21 -7.62
C PHE A 338 22.36 12.95 -7.73
N PHE A 339 21.92 11.93 -8.46
CA PHE A 339 22.66 10.66 -8.55
C PHE A 339 23.98 10.82 -9.31
N ARG A 340 24.05 11.70 -10.31
CA ARG A 340 25.30 12.09 -10.98
C ARG A 340 26.30 12.69 -10.00
N ASN A 341 25.89 13.69 -9.22
CA ASN A 341 26.76 14.33 -8.24
C ASN A 341 27.10 13.43 -7.06
N TYR A 342 26.16 12.61 -6.60
CA TYR A 342 26.41 11.65 -5.54
C TYR A 342 27.40 10.56 -5.99
N SER A 343 27.30 10.12 -7.24
CA SER A 343 28.30 9.24 -7.87
C SER A 343 29.69 9.86 -7.85
N ASN A 344 29.79 11.11 -8.30
CA ASN A 344 31.06 11.84 -8.25
C ASN A 344 31.59 11.97 -6.81
N TYR A 345 30.73 12.30 -5.84
CA TYR A 345 31.09 12.38 -4.44
C TYR A 345 31.64 11.05 -3.89
N VAL A 346 30.96 9.93 -4.11
CA VAL A 346 31.43 8.63 -3.59
C VAL A 346 32.73 8.20 -4.27
N ILE A 347 32.89 8.47 -5.57
CA ILE A 347 34.12 8.17 -6.30
C ILE A 347 35.29 9.01 -5.77
N GLU A 348 35.14 10.32 -5.63
CA GLU A 348 36.21 11.20 -5.12
C GLU A 348 36.66 10.84 -3.69
N ASN A 349 35.78 10.23 -2.90
CA ASN A 349 36.06 9.74 -1.55
C ASN A 349 36.43 8.25 -1.50
N SER A 350 36.66 7.61 -2.65
CA SER A 350 37.01 6.19 -2.76
C SER A 350 38.48 5.99 -3.13
N GLU A 351 38.98 4.77 -2.89
CA GLU A 351 40.32 4.35 -3.33
C GLU A 351 40.42 4.17 -4.85
N VAL A 352 39.29 4.07 -5.56
CA VAL A 352 39.24 3.82 -7.01
C VAL A 352 39.12 5.10 -7.85
N LYS A 353 39.20 6.29 -7.21
CA LYS A 353 39.05 7.59 -7.89
C LYS A 353 40.00 7.77 -9.08
N ASP A 354 41.22 7.25 -8.97
CA ASP A 354 42.28 7.39 -9.98
C ASP A 354 42.18 6.31 -11.08
N ALA A 355 41.24 5.35 -10.94
CA ALA A 355 40.96 4.32 -11.94
C ALA A 355 39.86 4.72 -12.94
N ILE A 356 39.24 5.89 -12.77
CA ILE A 356 38.17 6.40 -13.62
C ILE A 356 38.67 7.63 -14.38
N ASP A 357 39.25 7.40 -15.56
CA ASP A 357 39.86 8.44 -16.39
C ASP A 357 38.88 9.52 -16.85
N ASP A 358 37.61 9.14 -17.05
CA ASP A 358 36.55 10.00 -17.60
C ASP A 358 35.55 10.46 -16.53
N LYS A 359 36.00 10.60 -15.28
CA LYS A 359 35.15 11.00 -14.14
C LYS A 359 34.36 12.29 -14.36
N ILE A 360 34.85 13.19 -15.21
CA ILE A 360 34.14 14.44 -15.56
C ILE A 360 32.77 14.15 -16.18
N ASN A 361 32.61 13.02 -16.89
CA ASN A 361 31.38 12.59 -17.54
C ASN A 361 30.26 12.31 -16.52
N LEU A 362 30.61 12.04 -15.25
CA LEU A 362 29.61 11.92 -14.19
C LEU A 362 28.78 13.20 -14.06
N LEU A 363 29.38 14.37 -14.32
CA LEU A 363 28.75 15.69 -14.19
C LEU A 363 28.26 16.26 -15.52
N VAL A 364 28.35 15.51 -16.63
CA VAL A 364 27.87 15.95 -17.95
C VAL A 364 26.51 15.29 -18.23
N TRP A 365 25.49 16.11 -18.43
CA TRP A 365 24.14 15.69 -18.77
C TRP A 365 24.15 14.84 -20.04
N GLU A 366 23.40 13.73 -20.03
CA GLU A 366 23.31 12.77 -21.15
C GLU A 366 24.64 12.11 -21.58
N MET A 367 25.68 12.19 -20.75
CA MET A 367 26.94 11.49 -20.99
C MET A 367 27.11 10.33 -20.01
N GLU A 368 27.56 9.19 -20.53
CA GLU A 368 27.91 8.01 -19.73
C GLU A 368 29.39 8.04 -19.32
N CYS A 369 29.68 7.45 -18.15
CA CYS A 369 31.03 7.13 -17.74
C CYS A 369 31.39 5.73 -18.26
N ASN A 370 32.54 5.59 -18.90
CA ASN A 370 33.04 4.34 -19.46
C ASN A 370 33.25 3.26 -18.38
N ASN A 371 33.47 3.67 -17.13
CA ASN A 371 33.69 2.79 -15.98
C ASN A 371 32.48 2.68 -15.05
N ASN A 372 31.27 2.66 -15.61
CA ASN A 372 30.00 2.60 -14.85
C ASN A 372 29.95 1.46 -13.80
N GLU A 373 30.60 0.31 -14.01
CA GLU A 373 30.61 -0.77 -13.01
C GLU A 373 31.35 -0.38 -11.71
N LEU A 374 32.44 0.40 -11.81
CA LEU A 374 33.13 0.92 -10.62
C LEU A 374 32.26 1.95 -9.91
N VAL A 375 31.60 2.83 -10.67
CA VAL A 375 30.63 3.80 -10.14
C VAL A 375 29.51 3.08 -9.38
N ILE A 376 28.93 2.03 -9.98
CA ILE A 376 27.89 1.21 -9.34
C ILE A 376 28.39 0.57 -8.05
N SER A 377 29.60 0.01 -8.05
CA SER A 377 30.21 -0.59 -6.86
C SER A 377 30.32 0.42 -5.72
N GLU A 378 30.84 1.62 -5.99
CA GLU A 378 31.02 2.65 -4.97
C GLU A 378 29.68 3.27 -4.53
N LEU A 379 28.72 3.42 -5.44
CA LEU A 379 27.35 3.81 -5.07
C LEU A 379 26.70 2.77 -4.15
N ALA A 380 26.86 1.47 -4.44
CA ALA A 380 26.30 0.40 -3.63
C ALA A 380 26.83 0.46 -2.19
N LYS A 381 28.13 0.73 -2.03
CA LYS A 381 28.76 0.96 -0.70
C LYS A 381 28.27 2.25 -0.07
N GLY A 382 28.29 3.35 -0.81
CA GLY A 382 27.92 4.68 -0.33
C GLY A 382 26.49 4.76 0.18
N LEU A 383 25.57 4.02 -0.45
CA LEU A 383 24.15 3.98 -0.09
C LEU A 383 23.77 2.77 0.80
N ASP A 384 24.71 1.89 1.12
CA ASP A 384 24.49 0.63 1.87
C ASP A 384 23.32 -0.19 1.28
N ILE A 385 23.40 -0.47 -0.02
CA ILE A 385 22.36 -1.17 -0.79
C ILE A 385 22.95 -2.37 -1.55
N PHE A 386 22.09 -3.32 -1.94
CA PHE A 386 22.48 -4.43 -2.80
C PHE A 386 22.19 -4.07 -4.27
N VAL A 387 23.17 -4.22 -5.16
CA VAL A 387 22.98 -3.99 -6.59
C VAL A 387 23.29 -5.26 -7.36
N GLN A 388 22.34 -5.72 -8.18
CA GLN A 388 22.53 -6.84 -9.08
C GLN A 388 22.45 -6.37 -10.53
N LEU A 389 23.52 -6.63 -11.28
CA LEU A 389 23.63 -6.36 -12.71
C LEU A 389 23.37 -7.63 -13.49
N ILE A 390 22.54 -7.55 -14.53
CA ILE A 390 22.22 -8.66 -15.42
C ILE A 390 22.61 -8.25 -16.85
N PHE A 391 23.70 -8.81 -17.34
CA PHE A 391 24.24 -8.55 -18.67
C PHE A 391 23.71 -9.58 -19.66
N PHE A 392 23.09 -9.13 -20.74
CA PHE A 392 22.55 -10.01 -21.76
C PHE A 392 23.54 -10.19 -22.91
N LYS A 393 23.84 -11.44 -23.26
CA LYS A 393 24.72 -11.82 -24.38
C LYS A 393 24.26 -13.14 -24.99
N ASP A 394 24.08 -13.17 -26.31
CA ASP A 394 23.78 -14.38 -27.09
C ASP A 394 22.62 -15.23 -26.53
N SER A 395 21.48 -14.59 -26.24
CA SER A 395 20.27 -15.21 -25.65
C SER A 395 20.44 -15.80 -24.23
N ASN A 396 21.60 -15.56 -23.61
CA ASN A 396 21.92 -15.89 -22.23
C ASN A 396 22.19 -14.61 -21.42
N PHE A 397 22.41 -14.77 -20.12
CA PHE A 397 22.79 -13.66 -19.27
C PHE A 397 23.85 -14.05 -18.25
N ASN A 398 24.68 -13.08 -17.88
CA ASN A 398 25.62 -13.17 -16.78
C ASN A 398 25.20 -12.20 -15.68
N LYS A 399 25.51 -12.53 -14.44
CA LYS A 399 25.22 -11.67 -13.29
C LYS A 399 26.48 -11.14 -12.63
N ARG A 400 26.42 -9.92 -12.12
CA ARG A 400 27.41 -9.35 -11.19
C ARG A 400 26.65 -8.70 -10.04
N GLU A 401 27.24 -8.75 -8.86
CA GLU A 401 26.59 -8.37 -7.61
C GLU A 401 27.54 -7.49 -6.81
N TYR A 402 27.03 -6.37 -6.28
CA TYR A 402 27.79 -5.38 -5.51
C TYR A 402 27.02 -4.99 -4.24
N GLY A 403 27.76 -4.58 -3.22
CA GLY A 403 27.19 -4.14 -1.95
C GLY A 403 26.72 -5.28 -1.04
N ASN A 404 25.80 -4.98 -0.12
CA ASN A 404 25.42 -5.90 0.95
C ASN A 404 24.15 -6.69 0.59
N LYS A 405 24.29 -7.99 0.32
CA LYS A 405 23.19 -8.90 -0.05
C LYS A 405 22.02 -8.99 0.94
N TYR A 406 22.19 -8.51 2.17
CA TYR A 406 21.13 -8.48 3.20
C TYR A 406 20.32 -7.18 3.18
N LYS A 407 20.65 -6.26 2.28
CA LYS A 407 19.95 -4.98 2.08
C LYS A 407 18.99 -5.06 0.90
N GLN A 408 18.21 -4.00 0.77
CA GLN A 408 17.26 -3.74 -0.29
C GLN A 408 18.00 -3.77 -1.63
N LYS A 409 17.32 -4.22 -2.68
CA LYS A 409 17.95 -4.67 -3.91
C LYS A 409 17.56 -3.79 -5.08
N ILE A 410 18.55 -3.31 -5.83
CA ILE A 410 18.42 -2.70 -7.14
C ILE A 410 18.80 -3.74 -8.19
N ILE A 411 17.98 -3.90 -9.22
CA ILE A 411 18.26 -4.81 -10.34
C ILE A 411 18.37 -4.00 -11.62
N LEU A 412 19.55 -4.04 -12.24
CA LEU A 412 19.80 -3.37 -13.52
C LEU A 412 19.93 -4.42 -14.63
N LEU A 413 19.11 -4.25 -15.67
CA LEU A 413 19.11 -5.08 -16.87
C LEU A 413 19.88 -4.37 -17.97
N ILE A 414 21.04 -4.90 -18.35
CA ILE A 414 22.02 -4.21 -19.16
C ILE A 414 22.03 -4.75 -20.60
N LYS A 415 21.72 -3.87 -21.54
CA LYS A 415 22.00 -4.03 -22.98
C LYS A 415 23.23 -3.19 -23.33
N PRO A 416 23.93 -3.46 -24.44
CA PRO A 416 25.00 -2.58 -24.91
C PRO A 416 24.52 -1.12 -24.96
N GLY A 417 25.16 -0.24 -24.17
CA GLY A 417 24.84 1.19 -24.06
C GLY A 417 23.51 1.54 -23.41
N HIS A 418 22.86 0.63 -22.65
CA HIS A 418 21.56 0.94 -22.07
C HIS A 418 21.22 0.14 -20.79
N TYR A 419 20.56 0.82 -19.85
CA TYR A 419 20.14 0.27 -18.55
C TYR A 419 18.63 0.31 -18.40
N ASN A 420 18.04 -0.85 -18.09
CA ASN A 420 16.63 -0.99 -17.72
C ASN A 420 16.49 -1.45 -16.26
N ILE A 421 15.28 -1.34 -15.72
CA ILE A 421 14.96 -1.70 -14.34
C ILE A 421 14.40 -3.12 -14.29
N GLY A 422 15.03 -4.04 -13.57
CA GLY A 422 14.46 -5.35 -13.27
C GLY A 422 13.55 -5.31 -12.04
N LEU A 423 12.43 -6.04 -12.06
CA LEU A 423 11.46 -6.07 -10.95
C LEU A 423 11.21 -7.49 -10.46
N LEU A 424 11.03 -7.63 -9.14
CA LEU A 424 10.64 -8.88 -8.49
C LEU A 424 9.13 -9.11 -8.51
N LYS A 425 8.71 -10.38 -8.39
CA LYS A 425 7.30 -10.77 -8.45
C LYS A 425 6.45 -10.13 -7.36
N GLY A 426 7.03 -9.84 -6.19
CA GLY A 426 6.34 -9.15 -5.09
C GLY A 426 6.05 -7.67 -5.38
N GLU A 427 6.96 -6.99 -6.08
CA GLU A 427 6.84 -5.56 -6.41
C GLU A 427 5.77 -5.33 -7.50
N THR A 428 5.62 -6.29 -8.42
CA THR A 428 4.56 -6.25 -9.45
C THR A 428 3.14 -6.32 -8.86
N LEU A 429 2.96 -6.83 -7.64
CA LEU A 429 1.65 -6.89 -6.98
C LEU A 429 1.19 -5.53 -6.47
N SER A 430 2.12 -4.69 -5.97
CA SER A 430 1.82 -3.32 -5.55
C SER A 430 1.38 -2.47 -6.74
N ASP A 431 2.11 -2.52 -7.86
CA ASP A 431 1.74 -1.84 -9.10
C ASP A 431 0.39 -2.33 -9.66
N LYS A 432 0.10 -3.65 -9.57
CA LYS A 432 -1.22 -4.21 -9.97
C LYS A 432 -2.36 -3.76 -9.06
N LEU A 433 -2.13 -3.66 -7.76
CA LEU A 433 -3.10 -3.13 -6.80
C LEU A 433 -3.37 -1.65 -7.08
N ILE A 434 -2.35 -0.88 -7.44
CA ILE A 434 -2.48 0.54 -7.80
C ILE A 434 -3.21 0.72 -9.13
N GLN A 435 -2.88 -0.05 -10.16
CA GLN A 435 -3.65 -0.03 -11.42
C GLN A 435 -5.12 -0.36 -11.18
N LYS A 436 -5.40 -1.32 -10.29
CA LYS A 436 -6.76 -1.68 -9.90
C LYS A 436 -7.44 -0.57 -9.09
N ASN A 437 -6.75 0.05 -8.14
CA ASN A 437 -7.28 1.17 -7.35
C ASN A 437 -7.56 2.40 -8.23
N ASN A 438 -6.68 2.73 -9.18
CA ASN A 438 -6.91 3.79 -10.16
C ASN A 438 -8.13 3.52 -11.04
N ALA A 439 -8.31 2.27 -11.50
CA ALA A 439 -9.51 1.88 -12.24
C ALA A 439 -10.78 2.08 -11.38
N ILE A 440 -10.76 1.65 -10.11
CA ILE A 440 -11.87 1.82 -9.17
C ILE A 440 -12.14 3.30 -8.86
N GLN A 441 -11.12 4.13 -8.71
CA GLN A 441 -11.29 5.56 -8.47
C GLN A 441 -11.89 6.27 -9.68
N ASN A 442 -11.48 5.90 -10.90
CA ASN A 442 -12.05 6.44 -12.13
C ASN A 442 -13.52 6.02 -12.32
N GLU A 443 -13.86 4.76 -12.02
CA GLU A 443 -15.24 4.30 -11.95
C GLU A 443 -16.03 5.07 -10.89
N SER A 444 -15.46 5.28 -9.70
CA SER A 444 -16.11 6.04 -8.61
C SER A 444 -16.36 7.49 -8.99
N LYS A 445 -15.40 8.16 -9.65
CA LYS A 445 -15.57 9.53 -10.17
C LYS A 445 -16.71 9.58 -11.19
N THR A 446 -16.79 8.59 -12.07
CA THR A 446 -17.88 8.46 -13.05
C THR A 446 -19.24 8.30 -12.37
N ILE A 447 -19.33 7.45 -11.34
CA ILE A 447 -20.57 7.24 -10.55
C ILE A 447 -20.97 8.51 -9.79
N ILE A 448 -20.02 9.23 -9.19
CA ILE A 448 -20.28 10.49 -8.49
C ILE A 448 -20.81 11.53 -9.48
N GLN A 449 -20.24 11.63 -10.67
CA GLN A 449 -20.72 12.56 -11.70
C GLN A 449 -22.14 12.21 -12.14
N LEU A 450 -22.41 10.94 -12.45
CA LEU A 450 -23.77 10.48 -12.78
C LEU A 450 -24.79 10.75 -11.66
N SER A 451 -24.36 10.63 -10.41
CA SER A 451 -25.22 10.93 -9.25
C SER A 451 -25.53 12.41 -9.13
N LYS A 452 -24.56 13.29 -9.42
CA LYS A 452 -24.78 14.75 -9.46
C LYS A 452 -25.73 15.12 -10.59
N ASP A 453 -25.50 14.60 -11.79
CA ASP A 453 -26.37 14.85 -12.94
C ASP A 453 -27.81 14.39 -12.65
N TYR A 454 -27.98 13.23 -12.00
CA TYR A 454 -29.29 12.76 -11.56
C TYR A 454 -29.93 13.68 -10.53
N GLN A 455 -29.17 14.16 -9.54
CA GLN A 455 -29.67 15.05 -8.51
C GLN A 455 -30.07 16.41 -9.08
N GLU A 456 -29.31 16.97 -10.02
CA GLU A 456 -29.65 18.21 -10.73
C GLU A 456 -30.94 18.06 -11.52
N ASN A 457 -31.08 16.97 -12.30
CA ASN A 457 -32.31 16.65 -13.02
C ASN A 457 -33.51 16.49 -12.07
N TYR A 458 -33.32 15.81 -10.94
CA TYR A 458 -34.37 15.63 -9.95
C TYR A 458 -34.80 16.94 -9.29
N GLN A 459 -33.86 17.83 -8.96
CA GLN A 459 -34.16 19.16 -8.43
C GLN A 459 -34.91 20.01 -9.46
N GLN A 460 -34.52 19.92 -10.73
CA GLN A 460 -35.25 20.58 -11.82
C GLN A 460 -36.69 20.06 -11.90
N SER A 461 -36.91 18.74 -11.84
CA SER A 461 -38.26 18.15 -11.84
C SER A 461 -39.09 18.58 -10.62
N ILE A 462 -38.49 18.70 -9.43
CA ILE A 462 -39.18 19.24 -8.23
C ILE A 462 -39.58 20.70 -8.43
N GLN A 463 -38.69 21.52 -9.01
CA GLN A 463 -38.97 22.92 -9.28
C GLN A 463 -40.11 23.07 -10.29
N GLU A 464 -40.08 22.27 -11.36
CA GLU A 464 -41.15 22.21 -12.36
C GLU A 464 -42.48 21.76 -11.73
N SER A 465 -42.47 20.74 -10.87
CA SER A 465 -43.66 20.28 -10.13
C SER A 465 -44.19 21.33 -9.15
N SER A 466 -43.31 22.06 -8.45
CA SER A 466 -43.69 23.12 -7.51
C SER A 466 -44.32 24.31 -8.24
N ASN A 467 -43.77 24.68 -9.39
CA ASN A 467 -44.35 25.68 -10.29
C ASN A 467 -45.73 25.21 -10.79
N LEU A 468 -45.88 23.93 -11.15
CA LEU A 468 -47.16 23.36 -11.55
C LEU A 468 -48.20 23.43 -10.44
N LYS A 469 -47.81 23.06 -9.21
CA LYS A 469 -48.68 23.13 -8.03
C LYS A 469 -49.15 24.55 -7.75
N PHE A 470 -48.27 25.55 -7.90
CA PHE A 470 -48.63 26.96 -7.79
C PHE A 470 -49.64 27.37 -8.87
N ILE A 471 -49.39 27.01 -10.13
CA ILE A 471 -50.30 27.27 -11.26
C ILE A 471 -51.67 26.64 -10.99
N VAL A 472 -51.72 25.35 -10.61
CA VAL A 472 -52.96 24.62 -10.32
C VAL A 472 -53.71 25.24 -9.14
N THR A 473 -53.00 25.63 -8.08
CA THR A 473 -53.63 26.26 -6.89
C THR A 473 -54.25 27.61 -7.24
N ASN A 474 -53.57 28.42 -8.05
CA ASN A 474 -54.07 29.73 -8.48
C ASN A 474 -55.27 29.58 -9.43
N LEU A 475 -55.24 28.61 -10.35
CA LEU A 475 -56.38 28.29 -11.21
C LEU A 475 -57.59 27.81 -10.42
N LEU A 476 -57.40 26.96 -9.40
CA LEU A 476 -58.47 26.50 -8.51
C LEU A 476 -59.10 27.66 -7.71
N ASP A 477 -58.29 28.59 -7.21
CA ASP A 477 -58.76 29.78 -6.49
C ASP A 477 -59.58 30.71 -7.41
N GLN A 478 -59.11 30.93 -8.65
CA GLN A 478 -59.84 31.73 -9.66
C GLN A 478 -61.17 31.08 -10.08
N LEU A 479 -61.19 29.75 -10.20
CA LEU A 479 -62.41 28.96 -10.43
C LEU A 479 -63.42 29.12 -9.28
N GLN A 480 -62.97 28.96 -8.03
CA GLN A 480 -63.82 29.09 -6.84
C GLN A 480 -64.41 30.50 -6.70
N LYS A 481 -63.69 31.51 -7.17
CA LYS A 481 -64.14 32.91 -7.21
C LYS A 481 -65.06 33.24 -8.40
N GLY A 482 -65.32 32.29 -9.29
CA GLY A 482 -66.13 32.50 -10.51
C GLY A 482 -65.45 33.42 -11.54
N GLN A 483 -64.13 33.59 -11.43
CA GLN A 483 -63.34 34.48 -12.28
C GLN A 483 -62.77 33.75 -13.51
N LEU A 484 -62.84 32.42 -13.54
CA LEU A 484 -62.41 31.59 -14.67
C LEU A 484 -63.60 30.82 -15.26
N PRO A 485 -63.90 30.96 -16.57
CA PRO A 485 -64.92 30.15 -17.23
C PRO A 485 -64.51 28.67 -17.31
N GLU A 486 -65.44 27.73 -17.08
CA GLU A 486 -65.17 26.28 -17.18
C GLU A 486 -64.54 25.86 -18.52
N THR A 487 -64.83 26.59 -19.60
CA THR A 487 -64.26 26.33 -20.93
C THR A 487 -62.74 26.57 -21.01
N GLU A 488 -62.19 27.50 -20.23
CA GLU A 488 -60.74 27.73 -20.17
C GLU A 488 -60.03 26.64 -19.36
N VAL A 489 -60.68 26.09 -18.33
CA VAL A 489 -60.16 24.98 -17.52
C VAL A 489 -59.99 23.71 -18.34
N VAL A 490 -60.97 23.41 -19.21
CA VAL A 490 -60.94 22.25 -20.11
C VAL A 490 -59.83 22.41 -21.16
N LYS A 491 -59.57 23.62 -21.62
CA LYS A 491 -58.48 23.92 -22.55
C LYS A 491 -57.11 23.75 -21.89
N LEU A 492 -56.92 24.28 -20.68
CA LEU A 492 -55.69 24.11 -19.89
C LEU A 492 -55.38 22.65 -19.58
N LYS A 493 -56.40 21.83 -19.25
CA LYS A 493 -56.21 20.37 -19.06
C LYS A 493 -55.71 19.66 -20.32
N LYS A 494 -56.07 20.13 -21.51
CA LYS A 494 -55.61 19.54 -22.79
C LYS A 494 -54.20 20.01 -23.20
N GLU A 495 -53.71 21.11 -22.64
CA GLU A 495 -52.43 21.73 -23.00
C GLU A 495 -51.27 21.34 -22.05
N LEU A 496 -51.54 20.60 -20.97
CA LEU A 496 -50.49 20.00 -20.12
C LEU A 496 -49.78 18.87 -20.88
N SER A 497 -48.45 18.86 -20.84
CA SER A 497 -47.63 17.78 -21.42
C SER A 497 -47.77 16.46 -20.64
N GLU A 498 -47.44 15.30 -21.26
CA GLU A 498 -47.51 13.98 -20.60
C GLU A 498 -46.71 13.90 -19.28
N ASN A 499 -45.62 14.66 -19.12
CA ASN A 499 -44.83 14.72 -17.88
C ASN A 499 -45.44 15.65 -16.81
N GLN A 500 -46.35 16.55 -17.19
CA GLN A 500 -47.04 17.45 -16.27
C GLN A 500 -48.39 16.88 -15.81
N HIS A 501 -48.89 15.88 -16.52
CA HIS A 501 -50.16 15.22 -16.25
C HIS A 501 -50.04 14.17 -15.14
#